data_AF-P10083-F1
#
_entry.id   AF-P10083-F1
#
_cell.length_a   1.000
_cell.length_b   1.000
_cell.length_c   1.000
_cell.angle_alpha   90.00
_cell.angle_beta   90.00
_cell.angle_gamma   90.00
#
_symmetry.space_group_name_H-M   'P 1'
#
loop_
_entity.id
_entity.type
_entity.pdbx_description
1 polymer ?
#
loop_
_entity_poly.entity_id
_entity_poly.type
_entity_poly.pdbx_seq_one_letter_code
_entity_poly.pdbx_strand_id
1 'polypeptide(L)'
;MALGSENHSVFNDDEESSSAFNGPSVIRRNARERNRVKQVNNGFSQLRQHIPAAVIADLSNGRRGIGPGANKKLSKVSTLKMAVEYIRRLQKVLHENDQQKQKQLHLQQQHLHFQQQQQHQHLYAWHQELQLQSPTGSTSSCNSISSYCKPATSTIPGATPPNNFHTKLEASFEDYRNNSCSSGTEDEDILDYISLWQDDL
;
A
#
# COMPACT_ATOMS: atom_id res chain seq x y z
N MET A 1 -50.60 -4.86 69.18
CA MET A 1 -51.73 -4.65 68.25
C MET A 1 -51.39 -3.45 67.37
N ALA A 2 -51.63 -3.41 66.07
CA ALA A 2 -51.67 -4.45 65.05
C ALA A 2 -51.41 -3.74 63.70
N LEU A 3 -50.64 -4.37 62.82
CA LEU A 3 -50.53 -4.24 61.35
C LEU A 3 -51.11 -2.96 60.68
N GLY A 4 -50.40 -2.21 59.84
CA GLY A 4 -49.31 -2.62 58.96
C GLY A 4 -49.79 -2.57 57.50
N SER A 5 -49.90 -1.37 56.92
CA SER A 5 -50.45 -1.19 55.57
C SER A 5 -49.44 -1.58 54.49
N GLU A 6 -49.70 -2.67 53.79
CA GLU A 6 -48.87 -3.21 52.73
C GLU A 6 -49.03 -2.40 51.43
N ASN A 7 -48.02 -1.61 51.08
CA ASN A 7 -47.92 -0.99 49.76
C ASN A 7 -47.56 -2.06 48.73
N HIS A 8 -48.58 -2.62 48.07
CA HIS A 8 -48.42 -3.61 47.01
C HIS A 8 -47.79 -3.00 45.76
N SER A 9 -46.45 -2.96 45.69
CA SER A 9 -45.74 -2.64 44.46
C SER A 9 -45.98 -3.76 43.45
N VAL A 10 -46.89 -3.52 42.50
CA VAL A 10 -47.01 -4.34 41.30
C VAL A 10 -45.71 -4.17 40.52
N PHE A 11 -44.80 -5.12 40.69
CA PHE A 11 -43.65 -5.28 39.82
C PHE A 11 -44.18 -5.75 38.46
N ASN A 12 -43.92 -4.97 37.41
CA ASN A 12 -44.32 -5.36 36.06
C ASN A 12 -43.28 -6.35 35.52
N ASP A 13 -43.53 -7.65 35.69
CA ASP A 13 -42.68 -8.75 35.19
C ASP A 13 -42.93 -9.06 33.69
N ASP A 14 -43.44 -8.09 32.92
CA ASP A 14 -43.90 -8.26 31.52
C ASP A 14 -42.81 -8.08 30.43
N GLU A 15 -41.54 -7.85 30.80
CA GLU A 15 -40.45 -7.55 29.84
C GLU A 15 -39.69 -8.78 29.28
N GLU A 16 -40.17 -10.01 29.49
CA GLU A 16 -39.49 -11.23 28.97
C GLU A 16 -40.12 -11.81 27.68
N SER A 17 -41.34 -11.41 27.31
CA SER A 17 -42.12 -12.05 26.24
C SER A 17 -41.70 -11.68 24.80
N SER A 18 -41.05 -10.53 24.58
CA SER A 18 -40.75 -10.02 23.23
C SER A 18 -39.74 -10.85 22.43
N SER A 19 -38.95 -11.70 23.09
CA SER A 19 -37.96 -12.57 22.45
C SER A 19 -38.57 -13.85 21.85
N ALA A 20 -39.65 -14.38 22.45
CA ALA A 20 -40.22 -15.69 22.14
C ALA A 20 -41.01 -15.76 20.82
N PHE A 21 -41.53 -14.62 20.32
CA PHE A 21 -42.27 -14.56 19.04
C PHE A 21 -41.40 -14.82 17.81
N ASN A 22 -40.08 -14.89 17.97
CA ASN A 22 -39.13 -15.21 16.91
C ASN A 22 -38.73 -16.68 17.04
N GLY A 23 -39.43 -17.59 16.36
CA GLY A 23 -39.15 -19.03 16.43
C GLY A 23 -37.70 -19.40 16.09
N PRO A 24 -37.21 -20.62 16.43
CA PRO A 24 -35.77 -20.97 16.41
C PRO A 24 -35.02 -20.63 15.12
N SER A 25 -35.68 -20.73 13.96
CA SER A 25 -35.14 -20.31 12.65
C SER A 25 -34.77 -18.81 12.60
N VAL A 26 -35.61 -17.94 13.17
CA VAL A 26 -35.40 -16.49 13.24
C VAL A 26 -34.29 -16.14 14.21
N ILE A 27 -34.20 -16.80 15.38
CA ILE A 27 -33.07 -16.67 16.30
C ILE A 27 -31.76 -17.00 15.59
N ARG A 28 -31.71 -18.16 14.91
CA ARG A 28 -30.55 -18.60 14.10
C ARG A 28 -30.20 -17.60 13.00
N ARG A 29 -31.20 -16.99 12.34
CA ARG A 29 -31.01 -15.95 11.31
C ARG A 29 -30.44 -14.66 11.90
N ASN A 30 -30.95 -14.21 13.03
CA ASN A 30 -30.46 -13.02 13.73
C ASN A 30 -29.03 -13.20 14.25
N ALA A 31 -28.67 -14.39 14.74
CA ALA A 31 -27.29 -14.72 15.11
C ALA A 31 -26.33 -14.60 13.91
N ARG A 32 -26.70 -15.12 12.73
CA ARG A 32 -25.92 -14.96 11.48
C ARG A 32 -25.77 -13.49 11.09
N GLU A 33 -26.83 -12.69 11.17
CA GLU A 33 -26.77 -11.27 10.83
C GLU A 33 -25.91 -10.46 11.82
N ARG A 34 -25.96 -10.75 13.12
CA ARG A 34 -25.05 -10.16 14.12
C ARG A 34 -23.59 -10.45 13.76
N ASN A 35 -23.26 -11.68 13.34
CA ASN A 35 -21.91 -12.06 12.91
C ASN A 35 -21.48 -11.33 11.62
N ARG A 36 -22.37 -11.22 10.62
CA ARG A 36 -22.12 -10.45 9.39
C ARG A 36 -21.85 -8.96 9.69
N VAL A 37 -22.66 -8.35 10.56
CA VAL A 37 -22.49 -6.96 11.00
C VAL A 37 -21.19 -6.77 11.80
N LYS A 38 -20.81 -7.75 12.63
CA LYS A 38 -19.51 -7.76 13.34
C LYS A 38 -18.34 -7.74 12.36
N GLN A 39 -18.36 -8.57 11.31
CA GLN A 39 -17.33 -8.57 10.26
C GLN A 39 -17.24 -7.21 9.56
N VAL A 40 -18.37 -6.62 9.16
CA VAL A 40 -18.40 -5.28 8.53
C VAL A 40 -17.85 -4.21 9.46
N ASN A 41 -18.21 -4.23 10.75
CA ASN A 41 -17.72 -3.27 11.74
C ASN A 41 -16.20 -3.43 12.00
N ASN A 42 -15.67 -4.66 11.97
CA ASN A 42 -14.23 -4.91 12.02
C ASN A 42 -13.52 -4.30 10.81
N GLY A 43 -14.08 -4.43 9.60
CA GLY A 43 -13.57 -3.75 8.40
C GLY A 43 -13.53 -2.22 8.53
N PHE A 44 -14.58 -1.60 9.09
CA PHE A 44 -14.56 -0.17 9.43
C PHE A 44 -13.47 0.19 10.45
N SER A 45 -13.17 -0.69 11.40
CA SER A 45 -12.11 -0.47 12.39
C SER A 45 -10.70 -0.57 11.78
N GLN A 46 -10.46 -1.50 10.87
CA GLN A 46 -9.21 -1.58 10.09
C GLN A 46 -9.06 -0.34 9.19
N LEU A 47 -10.11 0.06 8.47
CA LEU A 47 -10.07 1.25 7.61
C LEU A 47 -9.69 2.53 8.39
N ARG A 48 -10.14 2.67 9.64
CA ARG A 48 -9.74 3.78 10.54
C ARG A 48 -8.26 3.75 10.94
N GLN A 49 -7.60 2.60 10.97
CA GLN A 49 -6.18 2.50 11.29
C GLN A 49 -5.30 3.07 10.15
N HIS A 50 -5.77 2.99 8.91
CA HIS A 50 -5.06 3.49 7.73
C HIS A 50 -5.33 4.96 7.39
N ILE A 51 -6.21 5.67 8.11
CA ILE A 51 -6.49 7.10 7.85
C ILE A 51 -5.55 7.96 8.72
N PRO A 52 -4.65 8.78 8.13
CA PRO A 52 -3.73 9.61 8.91
C PRO A 52 -4.46 10.70 9.70
N ALA A 53 -3.94 11.02 10.90
CA ALA A 53 -4.51 12.04 11.78
C ALA A 53 -4.64 13.43 11.12
N ALA A 54 -3.72 13.79 10.22
CA ALA A 54 -3.80 15.03 9.43
C ALA A 54 -5.06 15.10 8.55
N VAL A 55 -5.41 14.02 7.85
CA VAL A 55 -6.64 13.96 7.04
C VAL A 55 -7.88 14.13 7.94
N ILE A 56 -7.85 13.54 9.15
CA ILE A 56 -8.92 13.68 10.15
C ILE A 56 -9.05 15.13 10.65
N ALA A 57 -7.93 15.80 10.91
CA ALA A 57 -7.90 17.19 11.35
C ALA A 57 -8.50 18.13 10.30
N ASP A 58 -8.05 18.03 9.05
CA ASP A 58 -8.47 18.91 7.94
C ASP A 58 -9.98 18.83 7.69
N LEU A 59 -10.51 17.62 7.51
CA LEU A 59 -11.91 17.36 7.14
C LEU A 59 -12.90 17.44 8.32
N SER A 60 -12.42 17.59 9.55
CA SER A 60 -13.27 17.81 10.72
C SER A 60 -13.32 19.27 11.15
N ASN A 61 -12.71 20.17 10.39
CA ASN A 61 -12.51 21.58 10.73
C ASN A 61 -11.77 21.72 12.08
N GLY A 62 -10.74 20.90 12.30
CA GLY A 62 -9.96 20.85 13.55
C GLY A 62 -10.67 20.25 14.77
N ARG A 63 -11.97 19.94 14.68
CA ARG A 63 -12.79 19.46 15.83
C ARG A 63 -12.45 18.03 16.26
N ARG A 64 -11.76 17.25 15.41
CA ARG A 64 -11.40 15.83 15.61
C ARG A 64 -10.08 15.57 14.89
N GLY A 65 -9.15 14.79 15.44
CA GLY A 65 -7.85 14.53 14.77
C GLY A 65 -6.64 14.91 15.62
N ILE A 66 -6.82 15.83 16.57
CA ILE A 66 -5.80 16.19 17.55
C ILE A 66 -5.91 15.23 18.74
N GLY A 67 -4.90 14.38 18.93
CA GLY A 67 -4.77 13.47 20.07
C GLY A 67 -4.86 11.97 19.74
N PRO A 68 -4.31 11.10 20.62
CA PRO A 68 -4.30 9.65 20.42
C PRO A 68 -5.72 9.09 20.34
N GLY A 69 -5.95 8.20 19.38
CA GLY A 69 -7.25 7.55 19.17
C GLY A 69 -8.30 8.41 18.44
N ALA A 70 -7.95 9.54 17.84
CA ALA A 70 -8.87 10.34 17.02
C ALA A 70 -9.58 9.52 15.92
N ASN A 71 -8.88 8.53 15.35
CA ASN A 71 -9.42 7.58 14.39
C ASN A 71 -10.51 6.65 14.97
N LYS A 72 -10.45 6.31 16.26
CA LYS A 72 -11.44 5.45 16.94
C LYS A 72 -12.83 6.09 17.03
N LYS A 73 -12.91 7.43 17.02
CA LYS A 73 -14.17 8.20 17.18
C LYS A 73 -14.86 8.56 15.85
N LEU A 74 -14.47 7.93 14.73
CA LEU A 74 -15.04 8.22 13.41
C LEU A 74 -16.33 7.43 13.12
N SER A 75 -17.39 8.11 12.71
CA SER A 75 -18.62 7.48 12.20
C SER A 75 -18.37 6.75 10.86
N LYS A 76 -19.27 5.85 10.45
CA LYS A 76 -19.16 5.13 9.17
C LYS A 76 -19.01 6.10 7.98
N VAL A 77 -19.92 7.07 7.87
CA VAL A 77 -19.90 8.12 6.83
C VAL A 77 -18.62 8.96 6.89
N SER A 78 -18.18 9.37 8.09
CA SER A 78 -16.94 10.14 8.22
C SER A 78 -15.72 9.32 7.80
N THR A 79 -15.65 8.03 8.17
CA THR A 79 -14.56 7.13 7.81
C THR A 79 -14.44 7.01 6.29
N LEU A 80 -15.57 6.85 5.58
CA LEU A 80 -15.59 6.77 4.11
C LEU A 80 -15.10 8.07 3.45
N LYS A 81 -15.61 9.24 3.90
CA LYS A 81 -15.17 10.55 3.35
C LYS A 81 -13.65 10.75 3.51
N MET A 82 -13.12 10.42 4.69
CA MET A 82 -11.70 10.54 5.02
C MET A 82 -10.83 9.57 4.20
N ALA A 83 -11.27 8.33 4.01
CA ALA A 83 -10.57 7.34 3.21
C ALA A 83 -10.49 7.75 1.72
N VAL A 84 -11.60 8.24 1.15
CA VAL A 84 -11.63 8.75 -0.24
C VAL A 84 -10.69 9.93 -0.41
N GLU A 85 -10.65 10.87 0.53
CA GLU A 85 -9.70 11.98 0.48
C GLU A 85 -8.24 11.49 0.61
N TYR A 86 -7.96 10.55 1.50
CA TYR A 86 -6.60 10.02 1.65
C TYR A 86 -6.11 9.34 0.35
N ILE A 87 -6.97 8.56 -0.31
CA ILE A 87 -6.68 7.97 -1.63
C ILE A 87 -6.35 9.07 -2.65
N ARG A 88 -7.15 10.15 -2.72
CA ARG A 88 -6.88 11.28 -3.63
C ARG A 88 -5.56 11.98 -3.34
N ARG A 89 -5.21 12.16 -2.06
CA ARG A 89 -3.93 12.77 -1.65
C ARG A 89 -2.74 11.89 -2.04
N LEU A 90 -2.83 10.57 -1.82
CA LEU A 90 -1.81 9.62 -2.28
C LEU A 90 -1.68 9.63 -3.81
N GLN A 91 -2.80 9.59 -4.53
CA GLN A 91 -2.81 9.71 -5.99
C GLN A 91 -2.15 11.01 -6.44
N LYS A 92 -2.49 12.16 -5.85
CA LYS A 92 -1.87 13.45 -6.19
C LYS A 92 -0.35 13.40 -6.02
N VAL A 93 0.15 12.89 -4.89
CA VAL A 93 1.60 12.78 -4.63
C VAL A 93 2.28 11.87 -5.66
N LEU A 94 1.67 10.74 -6.03
CA LEU A 94 2.21 9.84 -7.07
C LEU A 94 2.32 10.57 -8.43
N HIS A 95 1.25 11.23 -8.88
CA HIS A 95 1.29 12.01 -10.13
C HIS A 95 2.33 13.14 -10.07
N GLU A 96 2.47 13.84 -8.95
CA GLU A 96 3.50 14.88 -8.78
C GLU A 96 4.93 14.32 -8.88
N ASN A 97 5.18 13.14 -8.32
CA ASN A 97 6.47 12.45 -8.43
C ASN A 97 6.74 11.99 -9.87
N ASP A 98 5.75 11.43 -10.56
CA ASP A 98 5.88 11.03 -11.97
C ASP A 98 6.16 12.23 -12.88
N GLN A 99 5.48 13.37 -12.66
CA GLN A 99 5.72 14.62 -13.36
C GLN A 99 7.13 15.20 -13.08
N GLN A 100 7.62 15.12 -11.83
CA GLN A 100 8.99 15.53 -11.48
C GLN A 100 10.03 14.63 -12.17
N LYS A 101 9.82 13.31 -12.20
CA LYS A 101 10.66 12.35 -12.90
C LYS A 101 10.70 12.60 -14.40
N GLN A 102 9.55 12.87 -15.04
CA GLN A 102 9.46 13.24 -16.45
C GLN A 102 10.23 14.54 -16.74
N LYS A 103 10.10 15.57 -15.90
CA LYS A 103 10.86 16.82 -16.03
C LYS A 103 12.37 16.60 -15.87
N GLN A 104 12.79 15.78 -14.91
CA GLN A 104 14.21 15.45 -14.70
C GLN A 104 14.80 14.72 -15.92
N LEU A 105 14.07 13.74 -16.48
CA LEU A 105 14.48 13.03 -17.69
C LEU A 105 14.56 13.97 -18.90
N HIS A 106 13.62 14.89 -19.06
CA HIS A 106 13.64 15.87 -20.14
C HIS A 106 14.83 16.85 -20.02
N LEU A 107 15.12 17.34 -18.82
CA LEU A 107 16.30 18.19 -18.56
C LEU A 107 17.62 17.44 -18.82
N GLN A 108 17.70 16.17 -18.44
CA GLN A 108 18.86 15.32 -18.76
C GLN A 108 19.03 15.13 -20.28
N GLN A 109 17.94 14.89 -21.01
CA GLN A 109 17.96 14.80 -22.47
C GLN A 109 18.39 16.12 -23.12
N GLN A 110 17.89 17.27 -22.62
CA GLN A 110 18.27 18.60 -23.10
C GLN A 110 19.76 18.87 -22.87
N HIS A 111 20.31 18.48 -21.70
CA HIS A 111 21.74 18.60 -21.39
C HIS A 111 22.60 17.76 -22.33
N LEU A 112 22.22 16.49 -22.59
CA LEU A 112 22.91 15.61 -23.54
C LEU A 112 22.90 16.20 -24.97
N HIS A 113 21.77 16.74 -25.41
CA HIS A 113 21.64 17.38 -26.72
C HIS A 113 22.55 18.62 -26.84
N PHE A 114 22.57 19.47 -25.81
CA PHE A 114 23.46 20.64 -25.77
C PHE A 114 24.95 20.23 -25.80
N GLN A 115 25.34 19.20 -25.04
CA GLN A 115 26.71 18.67 -25.06
C GLN A 115 27.12 18.16 -26.45
N GLN A 116 26.23 17.43 -27.14
CA GLN A 116 26.47 16.95 -28.50
C GLN A 116 26.59 18.10 -29.52
N GLN A 117 25.80 19.16 -29.38
CA GLN A 117 25.88 20.35 -30.23
C GLN A 117 27.21 21.08 -30.05
N GLN A 118 27.71 21.21 -28.81
CA GLN A 118 29.02 21.82 -28.54
C GLN A 118 30.18 21.00 -29.12
N GLN A 119 30.11 19.67 -29.07
CA GLN A 119 31.11 18.81 -29.73
C GLN A 119 31.12 18.99 -31.26
N HIS A 120 29.94 19.10 -31.90
CA HIS A 120 29.85 19.37 -33.33
C HIS A 120 30.42 20.75 -33.70
N GLN A 121 30.14 21.79 -32.91
CA GLN A 121 30.71 23.13 -33.15
C GLN A 121 32.23 23.13 -33.01
N HIS A 122 32.79 22.46 -32.00
CA HIS A 122 34.23 22.32 -31.83
C HIS A 122 34.89 21.59 -33.01
N LEU A 123 34.27 20.50 -33.48
CA LEU A 123 34.77 19.73 -34.63
C LEU A 123 34.71 20.55 -35.94
N TYR A 124 33.65 21.34 -36.14
CA TYR A 124 33.51 22.22 -37.30
C TYR A 124 34.51 23.39 -37.28
N ALA A 125 34.77 23.98 -36.10
CA ALA A 125 35.79 25.01 -35.93
C ALA A 125 37.21 24.48 -36.21
N TRP A 126 37.54 23.30 -35.66
CA TRP A 126 38.81 22.63 -35.89
C TRP A 126 39.04 22.30 -37.37
N HIS A 127 38.00 21.89 -38.10
CA HIS A 127 38.09 21.64 -39.54
C HIS A 127 38.36 22.92 -40.36
N GLN A 128 37.81 24.08 -39.96
CA GLN A 128 38.12 25.36 -40.62
C GLN A 128 39.57 25.81 -40.38
N GLU A 129 40.10 25.59 -39.18
CA GLU A 129 41.50 25.95 -38.84
C GLU A 129 42.52 25.21 -39.72
N LEU A 130 42.23 23.97 -40.10
CA LEU A 130 43.02 23.20 -41.07
C LEU A 130 42.92 23.75 -42.51
N GLN A 131 41.79 24.32 -42.91
CA GLN A 131 41.62 24.91 -44.25
C GLN A 131 42.31 26.27 -44.39
N LEU A 132 42.43 27.03 -43.29
CA LEU A 132 43.16 28.30 -43.26
C LEU A 132 44.69 28.11 -43.23
N GLN A 133 45.17 26.94 -42.81
CA GLN A 133 46.56 26.48 -43.03
C GLN A 133 46.79 26.08 -44.49
N SER A 134 46.55 27.03 -45.39
CA SER A 134 47.10 26.97 -46.75
C SER A 134 48.65 26.94 -46.66
N PRO A 135 49.33 26.03 -47.38
CA PRO A 135 50.76 25.80 -47.18
C PRO A 135 51.59 26.97 -47.70
N THR A 136 51.93 27.89 -46.80
CA THR A 136 52.88 28.97 -47.05
C THR A 136 54.31 28.45 -46.92
N GLY A 137 54.93 28.16 -48.06
CA GLY A 137 56.38 28.04 -48.17
C GLY A 137 56.93 26.66 -48.52
N SER A 138 57.78 26.70 -49.54
CA SER A 138 59.05 25.96 -49.60
C SER A 138 59.03 24.53 -50.18
N THR A 139 59.34 24.49 -51.46
CA THR A 139 59.92 23.36 -52.18
C THR A 139 61.31 22.97 -51.62
N SER A 140 61.42 21.77 -51.05
CA SER A 140 62.67 21.00 -50.90
C SER A 140 62.31 19.58 -50.47
N SER A 141 62.25 18.59 -51.36
CA SER A 141 63.39 17.83 -51.93
C SER A 141 64.17 17.00 -50.89
N CYS A 142 63.93 15.68 -50.92
CA CYS A 142 64.81 14.57 -50.48
C CYS A 142 65.29 14.57 -49.00
N ASN A 143 65.58 13.47 -48.29
CA ASN A 143 65.69 12.03 -48.56
C ASN A 143 65.23 11.29 -47.26
N SER A 144 64.43 10.21 -47.34
CA SER A 144 64.87 8.81 -47.26
C SER A 144 65.53 8.33 -45.95
N ILE A 145 64.96 7.24 -45.39
CA ILE A 145 65.57 6.22 -44.49
C ILE A 145 65.57 6.50 -42.97
N SER A 146 65.41 5.38 -42.21
CA SER A 146 65.51 5.20 -40.76
C SER A 146 64.22 5.49 -39.95
N SER A 147 63.74 4.63 -39.05
CA SER A 147 64.09 3.21 -38.77
C SER A 147 62.99 2.52 -37.94
N TYR A 148 63.00 1.19 -37.99
CA TYR A 148 62.08 0.26 -37.32
C TYR A 148 61.91 0.45 -35.80
N CYS A 149 60.65 0.45 -35.33
CA CYS A 149 60.29 0.00 -33.97
C CYS A 149 58.81 -0.45 -33.84
N LYS A 150 58.64 -1.78 -33.66
CA LYS A 150 57.52 -2.54 -33.04
C LYS A 150 58.21 -3.62 -32.16
N PRO A 151 57.68 -4.17 -31.03
CA PRO A 151 56.30 -4.67 -30.77
C PRO A 151 55.64 -3.93 -29.57
N ALA A 152 54.65 -4.37 -28.78
CA ALA A 152 53.85 -5.62 -28.61
C ALA A 152 52.36 -5.22 -28.38
N THR A 153 51.30 -6.05 -28.32
CA THR A 153 51.01 -7.42 -27.84
C THR A 153 50.92 -7.63 -26.32
N SER A 154 49.80 -7.23 -25.73
CA SER A 154 49.13 -7.83 -24.56
C SER A 154 47.80 -7.10 -24.30
N THR A 155 46.69 -7.60 -23.77
CA THR A 155 46.14 -8.93 -23.44
C THR A 155 44.74 -8.63 -22.84
N ILE A 156 43.71 -9.35 -23.29
CA ILE A 156 42.30 -9.43 -22.79
C ILE A 156 42.30 -10.06 -21.36
N PRO A 157 41.30 -9.99 -20.43
CA PRO A 157 39.83 -9.73 -20.49
C PRO A 157 39.36 -8.62 -19.49
N GLY A 158 38.09 -8.30 -19.20
CA GLY A 158 36.80 -8.97 -19.42
C GLY A 158 36.25 -9.65 -18.14
N ALA A 159 35.47 -8.95 -17.31
CA ALA A 159 34.77 -9.55 -16.15
C ALA A 159 33.52 -8.76 -15.68
N THR A 160 32.35 -9.43 -15.83
CA THR A 160 31.18 -9.48 -14.92
C THR A 160 30.61 -8.22 -14.22
N PRO A 161 29.30 -7.94 -14.35
CA PRO A 161 28.53 -7.21 -13.33
C PRO A 161 28.11 -8.14 -12.17
N PRO A 162 27.85 -7.62 -10.95
CA PRO A 162 27.42 -8.43 -9.82
C PRO A 162 25.95 -8.84 -9.86
N ASN A 163 25.69 -10.01 -9.28
CA ASN A 163 24.40 -10.72 -9.25
C ASN A 163 23.32 -10.11 -8.34
N ASN A 164 22.07 -10.38 -8.73
CA ASN A 164 20.93 -10.81 -7.91
C ASN A 164 20.80 -10.35 -6.44
N PHE A 165 19.70 -9.66 -6.17
CA PHE A 165 18.85 -9.99 -5.00
C PHE A 165 17.49 -10.47 -5.50
N HIS A 166 17.23 -11.77 -5.36
CA HIS A 166 15.91 -12.36 -5.57
C HIS A 166 15.52 -13.14 -4.32
N THR A 167 14.96 -12.44 -3.33
CA THR A 167 14.48 -13.05 -2.08
C THR A 167 13.18 -13.79 -2.32
N LYS A 168 13.30 -15.11 -2.53
CA LYS A 168 12.20 -16.06 -2.41
C LYS A 168 11.82 -16.21 -0.93
N LEU A 169 10.68 -15.64 -0.55
CA LEU A 169 9.85 -16.12 0.56
C LEU A 169 8.49 -16.39 -0.10
N GLU A 170 8.28 -17.55 -0.71
CA GLU A 170 8.04 -18.82 0.00
C GLU A 170 6.90 -18.62 1.01
N ALA A 171 5.71 -19.07 0.63
CA ALA A 171 4.53 -18.95 1.46
C ALA A 171 4.66 -19.89 2.67
N SER A 172 4.60 -19.33 3.88
CA SER A 172 4.16 -20.09 5.05
C SER A 172 2.71 -19.74 5.33
N PHE A 173 1.82 -20.62 4.91
CA PHE A 173 0.43 -20.65 5.38
C PHE A 173 0.46 -21.17 6.82
N GLU A 174 0.73 -20.28 7.78
CA GLU A 174 0.70 -20.65 9.19
C GLU A 174 -0.76 -20.72 9.67
N ASP A 175 -1.12 -21.96 9.97
CA ASP A 175 -2.41 -22.48 10.38
C ASP A 175 -3.15 -21.66 11.44
N TYR A 176 -4.49 -21.72 11.34
CA TYR A 176 -5.47 -21.28 12.33
C TYR A 176 -5.46 -22.12 13.64
N ARG A 177 -4.28 -22.52 14.14
CA ARG A 177 -4.14 -23.53 15.21
C ARG A 177 -4.49 -23.06 16.62
N ASN A 178 -4.63 -21.74 16.84
CA ASN A 178 -4.77 -21.14 18.17
C ASN A 178 -6.18 -20.62 18.50
N ASN A 179 -7.21 -20.99 17.75
CA ASN A 179 -8.60 -20.80 18.20
C ASN A 179 -9.04 -21.99 19.07
N SER A 180 -8.48 -22.11 20.27
CA SER A 180 -8.91 -23.08 21.26
C SER A 180 -10.35 -22.79 21.69
N CYS A 181 -11.31 -23.48 21.09
CA CYS A 181 -12.69 -23.52 21.56
C CYS A 181 -12.74 -24.24 22.92
N SER A 182 -12.52 -23.48 23.98
CA SER A 182 -12.59 -23.96 25.37
C SER A 182 -14.03 -23.91 25.88
N SER A 183 -14.87 -24.84 25.42
CA SER A 183 -16.22 -25.11 25.96
C SER A 183 -16.66 -26.53 25.61
N GLY A 184 -15.99 -27.52 26.19
CA GLY A 184 -16.20 -28.95 25.89
C GLY A 184 -17.44 -29.55 26.55
N THR A 185 -18.58 -28.88 26.48
CA THR A 185 -19.87 -29.37 27.01
C THR A 185 -21.08 -29.10 26.11
N GLU A 186 -20.95 -28.31 25.03
CA GLU A 186 -22.08 -27.96 24.16
C GLU A 186 -22.08 -28.65 22.77
N ASP A 187 -20.99 -29.33 22.39
CA ASP A 187 -20.91 -30.10 21.13
C ASP A 187 -21.58 -31.49 21.21
N GLU A 188 -21.67 -32.11 22.40
CA GLU A 188 -22.38 -33.40 22.58
C GLU A 188 -23.90 -33.22 22.37
N ASP A 189 -24.48 -32.16 22.96
CA ASP A 189 -25.89 -31.81 22.77
C ASP A 189 -26.22 -31.49 21.31
N ILE A 190 -25.25 -30.99 20.53
CA ILE A 190 -25.45 -30.66 19.11
C ILE A 190 -25.73 -31.93 18.28
N LEU A 191 -25.12 -33.08 18.59
CA LEU A 191 -25.39 -34.33 17.86
C LEU A 191 -26.75 -34.93 18.22
N ASP A 192 -27.20 -34.78 19.47
CA ASP A 192 -28.55 -35.17 19.90
C ASP A 192 -29.62 -34.31 19.21
N TYR A 193 -29.42 -32.98 19.19
CA TYR A 193 -30.31 -32.08 18.44
C TYR A 193 -30.27 -32.29 16.92
N ILE A 194 -29.16 -32.72 16.32
CA ILE A 194 -29.11 -33.08 14.89
C ILE A 194 -29.92 -34.35 14.61
N SER A 195 -29.93 -35.31 15.55
CA SER A 195 -30.73 -36.54 15.44
C SER A 195 -32.21 -36.22 15.53
N LEU A 196 -32.62 -35.43 16.54
CA LEU A 196 -34.01 -34.99 16.73
C LEU A 196 -34.58 -34.19 15.54
N TRP A 197 -33.73 -33.50 14.76
CA TRP A 197 -34.16 -32.77 13.55
C TRP A 197 -34.15 -33.63 12.27
N GLN A 198 -33.74 -34.90 12.34
CA GLN A 198 -33.86 -35.88 11.26
C GLN A 198 -35.03 -36.86 11.44
N ASP A 199 -35.49 -37.07 12.68
CA ASP A 199 -36.62 -37.97 12.99
C ASP A 199 -38.01 -37.38 12.63
N ASP A 200 -38.10 -36.07 12.34
CA ASP A 200 -39.33 -35.35 11.94
C ASP A 200 -39.54 -35.27 10.40
N LEU A 201 -39.00 -36.25 9.62
CA LEU A 201 -38.97 -36.26 8.14
C LEU A 201 -39.43 -37.59 7.52
#